data_AF-A0A1G8L3M3-F1
#
_entry.id   AF-A0A1G8L3M3-F1
#
_cell.length_a   1.000
_cell.length_b   1.000
_cell.length_c   1.000
_cell.angle_alpha   90.00
_cell.angle_beta   90.00
_cell.angle_gamma   90.00
#
_symmetry.space_group_name_H-M   'P 1'
#
loop_
_entity.id
_entity.type
_entity.pdbx_description
1 polymer ?
#
loop_
_entity_poly.entity_id
_entity_poly.type
_entity_poly.pdbx_seq_one_letter_code
_entity_poly.pdbx_strand_id
1 'polypeptide(L)'
;MPILGKYKPNEKFSVLLGAQLDYILEEGIKRLGIRIAIGLSYDVTKHFLIDLHYSYRLTNRIEDMEDFDFKFSSNFFQLRIVNLP
;
A
#
# COMPACT_ATOMS: atom_id res chain seq x y z
N MET A 1 3.05 -4.99 3.50
CA MET A 1 1.71 -5.63 3.48
C MET A 1 0.64 -4.57 3.70
N PRO A 2 -0.31 -4.37 2.77
CA PRO A 2 -1.38 -3.38 2.91
C PRO A 2 -2.54 -3.89 3.76
N ILE A 3 -3.06 -3.05 4.65
CA ILE A 3 -4.30 -3.27 5.40
C ILE A 3 -5.28 -2.18 4.94
N LEU A 4 -6.15 -2.54 4.00
CA LEU A 4 -7.08 -1.60 3.37
C LEU A 4 -8.51 -1.95 3.78
N GLY A 5 -9.22 -0.97 4.33
CA GLY A 5 -10.67 -1.02 4.41
C GLY A 5 -11.27 -0.90 3.01
N LYS A 6 -12.31 -1.69 2.72
CA LYS A 6 -13.05 -1.68 1.44
C LYS A 6 -14.46 -1.17 1.71
N TYR A 7 -14.80 0.00 1.17
CA TYR A 7 -16.17 0.53 1.16
C TYR A 7 -16.83 0.25 -0.19
N LYS A 8 -18.00 -0.41 -0.18
CA LYS A 8 -18.73 -0.83 -1.38
C LYS A 8 -19.92 0.10 -1.66
N PRO A 9 -19.77 1.17 -2.45
CA PRO A 9 -20.92 1.98 -2.88
C PRO A 9 -21.85 1.20 -3.82
N ASN A 10 -21.35 0.16 -4.50
CA ASN A 10 -22.17 -0.80 -5.24
C ASN A 10 -21.53 -2.19 -5.22
N GLU A 11 -22.18 -3.17 -5.85
CA GLU A 11 -21.74 -4.58 -5.80
C GLU A 11 -20.42 -4.86 -6.52
N LYS A 12 -20.08 -4.07 -7.55
CA LYS A 12 -18.90 -4.31 -8.40
C LYS A 12 -17.73 -3.38 -8.08
N PHE A 13 -18.00 -2.19 -7.58
CA PHE A 13 -17.01 -1.16 -7.35
C PHE A 13 -16.80 -0.95 -5.87
N SER A 14 -15.56 -0.66 -5.49
CA SER A 14 -15.26 -0.29 -4.12
C SER A 14 -14.16 0.73 -4.02
N VAL A 15 -14.24 1.55 -2.98
CA VAL A 15 -13.18 2.46 -2.58
C VAL A 15 -12.35 1.77 -1.51
N LEU A 16 -11.03 1.89 -1.64
CA LEU A 16 -10.04 1.36 -0.72
C LEU A 16 -9.41 2.52 0.04
N LEU A 17 -9.26 2.39 1.35
CA LEU A 17 -8.50 3.31 2.18
C LEU A 17 -7.82 2.54 3.29
N GLY A 18 -6.56 2.79 3.56
CA GLY A 18 -5.93 2.24 4.75
C GLY A 18 -4.44 2.46 4.83
N ALA A 19 -3.83 1.79 5.81
CA ALA A 19 -2.40 1.85 6.05
C ALA A 19 -1.68 0.72 5.32
N GLN A 20 -0.44 0.95 4.94
CA GLN A 20 0.42 -0.06 4.37
C GLN A 20 1.78 0.00 5.06
N LEU A 21 2.19 -1.12 5.63
CA LEU A 21 3.53 -1.28 6.16
C LEU A 21 4.47 -1.70 5.03
N ASP A 22 5.63 -1.07 4.95
CA ASP A 22 6.72 -1.46 4.07
C ASP A 22 7.98 -1.83 4.83
N TYR A 23 8.64 -2.85 4.32
CA TYR A 23 9.88 -3.38 4.86
C TYR A 23 10.86 -3.47 3.71
N ILE A 24 11.99 -2.78 3.85
CA ILE A 24 13.09 -2.81 2.88
C ILE A 24 14.31 -3.36 3.59
N LEU A 25 14.96 -4.33 2.94
CA LEU A 25 16.22 -4.91 3.37
C LEU A 25 17.32 -4.43 2.42
N GLU A 26 18.10 -3.46 2.83
CA GLU A 26 19.27 -2.94 2.08
C GLU A 26 20.51 -3.23 2.92
N GLU A 27 21.44 -4.03 2.38
CA GLU A 27 22.78 -4.27 2.98
C GLU A 27 22.79 -4.59 4.49
N GLY A 28 21.77 -5.31 4.98
CA GLY A 28 21.65 -5.69 6.40
C GLY A 28 20.92 -4.68 7.30
N ILE A 29 20.63 -3.49 6.79
CA ILE A 29 19.81 -2.48 7.47
C ILE A 29 18.33 -2.81 7.25
N LYS A 30 17.62 -3.02 8.36
CA LYS A 30 16.17 -3.26 8.38
C LYS A 30 15.45 -1.92 8.48
N ARG A 31 14.75 -1.53 7.43
CA ARG A 31 13.97 -0.27 7.43
C ARG A 31 12.48 -0.59 7.39
N LEU A 32 11.76 -0.11 8.41
CA LEU A 32 10.31 -0.14 8.46
C LEU A 32 9.75 1.23 8.06
N GLY A 33 8.72 1.21 7.22
CA GLY A 33 7.99 2.39 6.76
C GLY A 33 6.48 2.22 6.92
N ILE A 34 5.79 3.33 7.13
CA ILE A 34 4.33 3.39 7.13
C ILE A 34 3.88 4.28 5.97
N ARG A 35 2.88 3.80 5.25
CA ARG A 35 2.23 4.50 4.15
C ARG A 35 0.73 4.56 4.39
N ILE A 36 0.09 5.59 3.86
CA ILE A 36 -1.35 5.64 3.66
C ILE A 36 -1.64 5.35 2.19
N ALA A 37 -2.70 4.59 1.94
CA ALA A 37 -3.11 4.20 0.61
C ALA A 37 -4.58 4.52 0.41
N ILE A 38 -4.90 5.03 -0.77
CA ILE A 38 -6.25 5.22 -1.27
C ILE A 38 -6.36 4.55 -2.63
N GLY A 39 -7.47 3.91 -2.91
CA GLY A 39 -7.63 3.19 -4.17
C GLY A 39 -9.06 2.86 -4.52
N LEU A 40 -9.17 2.14 -5.62
CA LEU A 40 -10.40 1.65 -6.21
C LEU A 40 -10.23 0.15 -6.46
N SER A 41 -11.34 -0.58 -6.37
CA SER A 41 -11.43 -2.01 -6.63
C SER A 41 -12.61 -2.26 -7.57
N TYR A 42 -12.43 -3.12 -8.55
CA TYR A 42 -13.48 -3.55 -9.47
C TYR A 42 -13.56 -5.08 -9.52
N ASP A 43 -14.71 -5.62 -9.12
CA ASP A 43 -15.02 -7.04 -9.16
C ASP A 43 -15.42 -7.38 -10.61
N VAL A 44 -14.46 -7.88 -11.40
CA VAL A 44 -14.64 -8.26 -12.82
C VAL A 44 -15.55 -9.49 -12.92
N THR A 45 -15.30 -10.46 -12.05
CA THR A 45 -16.14 -11.66 -11.89
C THR A 45 -16.24 -11.98 -10.40
N LYS A 46 -17.06 -12.99 -10.04
CA LYS A 46 -17.14 -13.47 -8.65
C LYS A 46 -15.80 -14.00 -8.11
N HIS A 47 -14.87 -14.36 -8.98
CA HIS A 47 -13.57 -14.94 -8.62
C HIS A 47 -12.39 -14.02 -8.93
N PHE A 48 -12.60 -12.91 -9.64
CA PHE A 48 -11.51 -12.01 -10.04
C PHE A 48 -11.86 -10.57 -9.75
N LEU A 49 -10.94 -9.88 -9.09
CA LEU A 49 -11.01 -8.45 -8.85
C LEU A 49 -9.70 -7.77 -9.27
N ILE A 50 -9.85 -6.53 -9.71
CA ILE A 50 -8.76 -5.64 -10.07
C ILE A 50 -8.74 -4.51 -9.05
N ASP A 51 -7.59 -4.32 -8.41
CA ASP A 51 -7.35 -3.19 -7.52
C ASP A 51 -6.34 -2.23 -8.15
N LEU A 52 -6.65 -0.95 -8.02
CA LEU A 52 -5.75 0.15 -8.30
C LEU A 52 -5.67 1.00 -7.04
N HIS A 53 -4.49 1.18 -6.48
CA HIS A 53 -4.32 2.09 -5.35
C HIS A 53 -3.04 2.91 -5.45
N TYR A 54 -3.16 4.16 -5.02
CA TYR A 54 -2.06 5.09 -4.83
C TYR A 54 -1.64 5.06 -3.37
N SER A 55 -0.33 4.95 -3.12
CA SER A 55 0.23 4.96 -1.77
C SER A 55 1.14 6.15 -1.58
N TYR A 56 0.91 6.88 -0.49
CA TYR A 56 1.73 7.99 -0.03
C TYR A 56 2.48 7.59 1.25
N ARG A 57 3.80 7.82 1.27
CA ARG A 57 4.63 7.49 2.44
C ARG A 57 4.51 8.58 3.50
N LEU A 58 4.19 8.18 4.73
CA LEU A 58 3.99 9.10 5.86
C LEU A 58 5.24 9.25 6.74
N THR A 59 6.09 8.23 6.82
CA THR A 59 7.23 8.22 7.75
C THR A 59 8.55 8.36 7.01
N ASN A 60 9.46 9.17 7.57
CA ASN A 60 10.89 9.03 7.31
C ASN A 60 11.34 7.74 7.99
N ARG A 61 12.09 6.91 7.27
CA ARG A 61 12.48 5.55 7.68
C ARG A 61 12.94 5.55 9.14
N ILE A 62 12.35 4.68 9.97
CA ILE A 62 12.83 4.51 11.35
C ILE A 62 14.13 3.71 11.24
N GLU A 63 15.25 4.42 11.19
CA GLU A 63 16.56 3.85 11.47
C GLU A 63 16.68 3.77 13.00
N ASP A 64 16.81 2.56 13.52
CA ASP A 64 17.69 2.42 14.67
C ASP A 64 19.06 2.90 14.19
N MET A 65 19.63 3.88 14.90
CA MET A 65 20.97 4.45 14.76
C MET A 65 21.10 5.70 13.85
N GLU A 66 21.09 6.84 14.53
CA GLU A 66 21.91 8.04 14.34
C GLU A 66 22.17 8.56 12.91
N ASP A 67 21.47 9.66 12.60
CA ASP A 67 21.91 10.76 11.72
C ASP A 67 22.13 10.49 10.22
N PHE A 68 21.11 10.00 9.50
CA PHE A 68 21.07 10.21 8.05
C PHE A 68 19.68 10.58 7.49
N ASP A 69 19.49 11.88 7.25
CA ASP A 69 18.26 12.45 6.66
C ASP A 69 18.23 12.26 5.12
N PHE A 70 17.98 11.03 4.68
CA PHE A 70 17.66 10.74 3.27
C PHE A 70 16.17 10.93 3.00
N LYS A 71 15.82 12.11 2.47
CA LYS A 71 14.45 12.49 2.09
C LYS A 71 14.00 11.85 0.77
N PHE A 72 13.89 10.51 0.75
CA PHE A 72 13.35 9.79 -0.41
C PHE A 72 11.82 9.63 -0.29
N SER A 73 11.10 10.64 -0.76
CA SER A 73 9.64 10.59 -0.92
C SER A 73 9.33 9.83 -2.22
N SER A 74 9.00 8.55 -2.10
CA SER A 74 8.58 7.71 -3.21
C SER A 74 7.11 7.37 -3.06
N ASN A 75 6.30 7.96 -3.94
CA ASN A 75 4.91 7.63 -4.10
C ASN A 75 4.79 6.73 -5.33
N PHE A 76 3.95 5.71 -5.26
CA PHE A 76 3.76 4.79 -6.38
C PHE A 76 2.29 4.40 -6.53
N PHE A 77 1.93 4.12 -7.78
CA PHE A 77 0.68 3.47 -8.14
C PHE A 77 0.90 1.97 -8.17
N GLN A 78 -0.03 1.22 -7.58
CA GLN A 78 -0.01 -0.23 -7.61
C GLN A 78 -1.27 -0.74 -8.29
N LEU A 79 -1.07 -1.63 -9.25
CA LEU A 79 -2.10 -2.42 -9.90
C LEU A 79 -1.98 -3.85 -9.37
N ARG A 80 -3.11 -4.44 -8.97
CA ARG A 80 -3.16 -5.81 -8.46
C ARG A 80 -4.35 -6.53 -9.08
N ILE A 81 -4.11 -7.76 -9.51
CA ILE A 81 -5.18 -8.71 -9.88
C ILE A 81 -5.23 -9.74 -8.76
N VAL A 82 -6.40 -9.92 -8.15
CA VAL A 82 -6.60 -10.88 -7.07
C VAL A 82 -7.60 -11.93 -7.51
N ASN A 83 -7.24 -13.19 -7.28
CA ASN A 83 -8.14 -14.33 -7.40
C ASN A 83 -8.78 -14.57 -6.03
N LEU A 84 -10.10 -14.58 -5.98
CA LEU A 84 -10.88 -14.90 -4.78
C LEU A 84 -11.12 -16.42 -4.72
N PRO A 85 -10.87 -17.06 -3.58
CA PRO A 85 -11.09 -18.49 -3.38
C PRO A 85 -12.57 -18.89 -3.53
#